data_AF-A0A485KQ70-F1
#
_entry.id   AF-A0A485KQ70-F1
#
_cell.length_a   1.000
_cell.length_b   1.000
_cell.length_c   1.000
_cell.angle_alpha   90.00
_cell.angle_beta   90.00
_cell.angle_gamma   90.00
#
_symmetry.space_group_name_H-M   'P 1'
#
loop_
_entity.id
_entity.type
_entity.pdbx_description
1 polymer ?
#
loop_
_entity_poly.entity_id
_entity_poly.type
_entity_poly.pdbx_seq_one_letter_code
_entity_poly.pdbx_strand_id
1 'polypeptide(L)'
;MIRCQARNMWVATPWGLASTVAASPRSSKTQITVQFPWGGCGYMQEHHVTTSYDFQCTCFSAAPARFTLRLSLAVSLRGLRERIIQHLQVPLYVENIAIMQPSVSGKHILVDTSSDDSSCLFTSLRPLLIVVLPHLKLNKLSSLLHVEACATEPTGDPPKEKSTDAASTGAEIMPSTPPRDDDSPSSPPPLDFQAVHAAFAPPTATTTYIMDALSSITQVARGCGCALGAESFLASGRKYWEIRIDATAAPPSSCNSGLLVGVACSDLALNTTVVGSGIFWGFDVHSGKKASLSLEPFAEECDVGDIVGTLYDADRGLLSFYRNGRPLGTAFRNLFARRLCPAFASTHVGVRFTVLPSTIPPPSEEPKE
;
A
#
# COMPACT_ATOMS: atom_id res chain seq x y z
N MET A 1 11.41 -50.54 3.83
CA MET A 1 10.13 -50.14 3.20
C MET A 1 9.75 -48.76 3.70
N ILE A 2 10.02 -47.73 2.92
CA ILE A 2 9.63 -46.34 3.23
C ILE A 2 8.14 -46.24 2.89
N ARG A 3 7.27 -46.15 3.91
CA ARG A 3 5.87 -45.79 3.70
C ARG A 3 5.86 -44.32 3.27
N CYS A 4 5.71 -44.06 1.97
CA CYS A 4 5.29 -42.74 1.50
C CYS A 4 3.93 -42.44 2.12
N GLN A 5 3.89 -41.58 3.14
CA GLN A 5 2.64 -40.99 3.61
C GLN A 5 2.04 -40.24 2.43
N ALA A 6 0.98 -40.78 1.83
CA ALA A 6 0.21 -40.06 0.83
C ALA A 6 -0.39 -38.84 1.52
N ARG A 7 0.08 -37.65 1.13
CA ARG A 7 -0.40 -36.38 1.65
C ARG A 7 -1.87 -36.22 1.29
N ASN A 8 -2.69 -35.81 2.27
CA ASN A 8 -4.06 -35.39 2.00
C ASN A 8 -4.01 -34.11 1.15
N MET A 9 -4.64 -34.14 -0.02
CA MET A 9 -4.71 -32.99 -0.93
C MET A 9 -6.14 -32.46 -0.99
N TRP A 10 -6.31 -31.15 -0.93
CA TRP A 10 -7.62 -30.52 -1.10
C TRP A 10 -8.05 -30.55 -2.57
N VAL A 11 -9.30 -30.94 -2.78
CA VAL A 11 -9.90 -31.12 -4.10
C VAL A 11 -11.33 -30.57 -4.14
N ALA A 12 -11.72 -30.04 -5.30
CA ALA A 12 -13.09 -29.66 -5.60
C ALA A 12 -13.82 -30.84 -6.22
N THR A 13 -15.06 -31.02 -5.80
CA THR A 13 -15.98 -32.07 -6.28
C THR A 13 -17.34 -31.45 -6.58
N PRO A 14 -18.24 -32.14 -7.32
CA PRO A 14 -19.61 -31.68 -7.54
C PRO A 14 -20.40 -31.39 -6.24
N TRP A 15 -19.98 -31.96 -5.11
CA TRP A 15 -20.62 -31.81 -3.80
C TRP A 15 -19.90 -30.83 -2.88
N GLY A 16 -18.84 -30.18 -3.37
CA GLY A 16 -18.08 -29.19 -2.62
C GLY A 16 -16.62 -29.58 -2.41
N LEU A 17 -16.00 -28.93 -1.41
CA LEU A 17 -14.60 -29.14 -1.06
C LEU A 17 -14.43 -30.46 -0.31
N ALA A 18 -13.43 -31.24 -0.70
CA ALA A 18 -13.06 -32.49 -0.04
C ALA A 18 -11.54 -32.64 0.05
N SER A 19 -11.07 -33.58 0.87
CA SER A 19 -9.65 -33.96 0.94
C SER A 19 -9.48 -35.38 0.40
N THR A 20 -8.42 -35.63 -0.37
CA THR A 20 -8.11 -36.99 -0.81
C THR A 20 -7.62 -37.81 0.37
N VAL A 21 -8.08 -39.06 0.45
CA VAL A 21 -7.63 -40.04 1.44
C VAL A 21 -6.73 -41.04 0.73
N ALA A 22 -5.61 -41.40 1.36
CA ALA A 22 -4.69 -42.41 0.86
C ALA A 22 -5.44 -43.68 0.40
N ALA A 23 -5.18 -44.13 -0.82
CA ALA A 23 -5.85 -45.26 -1.43
C ALA A 23 -5.73 -46.51 -0.55
N SER A 24 -6.87 -47.08 -0.14
CA SER A 24 -6.88 -48.42 0.45
C SER A 24 -6.50 -49.45 -0.61
N PRO A 25 -5.82 -50.56 -0.25
CA PRO A 25 -5.32 -51.56 -1.20
C PRO A 25 -6.40 -52.31 -2.01
N ARG A 26 -7.67 -51.95 -1.85
CA ARG A 26 -8.84 -52.49 -2.58
C ARG A 26 -9.45 -51.53 -3.59
N SER A 27 -8.91 -50.32 -3.79
CA SER A 27 -9.49 -49.37 -4.76
C SER A 27 -9.14 -49.77 -6.20
N SER A 28 -10.14 -49.80 -7.07
CA SER A 28 -9.94 -49.88 -8.52
C SER A 28 -9.11 -48.67 -9.00
N LYS A 29 -8.30 -48.84 -10.04
CA LYS A 29 -7.36 -47.80 -10.53
C LYS A 29 -8.01 -46.45 -10.90
N THR A 30 -9.34 -46.38 -11.04
CA THR A 30 -10.07 -45.19 -11.50
C THR A 30 -10.86 -44.48 -10.39
N GLN A 31 -10.88 -45.03 -9.17
CA GLN A 31 -11.66 -44.48 -8.06
C GLN A 31 -10.77 -43.83 -7.00
N ILE A 32 -11.04 -42.56 -6.73
CA ILE A 32 -10.42 -41.75 -5.68
C ILE A 32 -11.36 -41.74 -4.48
N THR A 33 -10.81 -42.00 -3.29
CA THR A 33 -11.54 -41.83 -2.04
C THR A 33 -11.34 -40.41 -1.54
N VAL A 34 -12.44 -39.70 -1.29
CA VAL A 34 -12.42 -38.34 -0.75
C VAL A 34 -13.17 -38.28 0.57
N GLN A 35 -12.70 -37.45 1.48
CA GLN A 35 -13.32 -37.18 2.78
C GLN A 35 -13.81 -35.73 2.83
N PHE A 36 -15.06 -35.55 3.24
CA PHE A 36 -15.68 -34.23 3.32
C PHE A 36 -15.53 -33.60 4.70
N PRO A 37 -15.41 -32.26 4.79
CA PRO A 37 -15.30 -31.53 6.06
C PRO A 37 -16.49 -31.71 7.00
N TRP A 38 -17.69 -31.95 6.46
CA TRP A 38 -18.92 -32.21 7.24
C TRP A 38 -19.08 -33.68 7.66
N GLY A 39 -18.07 -34.51 7.42
CA GLY A 39 -18.08 -35.94 7.71
C GLY A 39 -18.52 -36.79 6.51
N GLY A 40 -18.11 -38.06 6.54
CA GLY A 40 -18.36 -39.03 5.48
C GLY A 40 -17.22 -39.14 4.45
N CYS A 41 -17.12 -40.32 3.84
CA CYS A 41 -16.20 -40.60 2.73
C CYS A 41 -17.01 -40.95 1.48
N GLY A 42 -16.56 -40.46 0.33
CA GLY A 42 -17.14 -40.76 -0.97
C GLY A 42 -16.11 -41.42 -1.88
N TYR A 43 -16.58 -42.30 -2.77
CA TYR A 43 -15.79 -42.82 -3.87
C TYR A 43 -16.15 -42.04 -5.13
N MET A 44 -15.17 -41.41 -5.76
CA MET A 44 -15.36 -40.60 -6.95
C MET A 44 -14.48 -41.08 -8.09
N GLN A 45 -14.95 -40.89 -9.32
CA GLN A 45 -14.10 -41.06 -10.49
C GLN A 45 -13.12 -39.89 -10.57
N GLU A 46 -11.93 -40.15 -11.09
CA GLU A 46 -10.86 -39.14 -11.22
C GLU A 46 -11.32 -37.85 -11.93
N HIS A 47 -12.16 -37.96 -12.97
CA HIS A 47 -12.67 -36.79 -13.70
C HIS A 47 -13.68 -35.93 -12.93
N HIS A 48 -14.20 -36.39 -11.78
CA HIS A 48 -15.07 -35.60 -10.91
C HIS A 48 -14.29 -34.84 -9.82
N VAL A 49 -12.96 -34.98 -9.78
CA VAL A 49 -12.12 -34.41 -8.74
C VAL A 49 -11.12 -33.46 -9.39
N THR A 50 -11.10 -32.19 -8.99
CA THR A 50 -10.15 -31.21 -9.52
C THR A 50 -9.34 -30.57 -8.40
N THR A 51 -8.07 -30.30 -8.67
CA THR A 51 -7.17 -29.60 -7.73
C THR A 51 -7.24 -28.08 -7.88
N SER A 52 -8.04 -27.60 -8.83
CA SER A 52 -8.27 -26.18 -9.08
C SER A 52 -9.76 -25.89 -9.19
N TYR A 53 -10.13 -24.67 -8.82
CA TYR A 53 -11.52 -24.20 -8.82
C TYR A 53 -11.60 -22.72 -9.24
N ASP A 54 -12.71 -22.38 -9.89
CA ASP A 54 -12.99 -21.02 -10.36
C ASP A 54 -13.80 -20.28 -9.30
N PHE A 55 -13.11 -19.47 -8.49
CA PHE A 55 -13.74 -18.69 -7.44
C PHE A 55 -14.30 -17.39 -7.98
N GLN A 56 -15.58 -17.15 -7.71
CA GLN A 56 -16.17 -15.82 -7.85
C GLN A 56 -15.61 -14.91 -6.76
N CYS A 57 -15.04 -13.79 -7.16
CA CYS A 57 -14.38 -12.83 -6.28
C CYS A 57 -15.13 -11.50 -6.32
N THR A 58 -15.46 -10.95 -5.16
CA THR A 58 -16.00 -9.59 -5.02
C THR A 58 -14.98 -8.73 -4.27
N CYS A 59 -14.41 -7.75 -4.96
CA CYS A 59 -13.42 -6.83 -4.44
C CYS A 59 -14.07 -5.52 -3.99
N PHE A 60 -13.92 -5.20 -2.72
CA PHE A 60 -14.26 -3.92 -2.11
C PHE A 60 -13.01 -3.06 -2.08
N SER A 61 -12.95 -2.11 -3.01
CA SER A 61 -11.94 -1.06 -3.10
C SER A 61 -12.65 0.28 -3.37
N ALA A 62 -11.89 1.35 -3.65
CA ALA A 62 -12.47 2.61 -4.12
C ALA A 62 -13.34 2.42 -5.40
N ALA A 63 -12.97 1.47 -6.26
CA ALA A 63 -13.77 1.00 -7.38
C ALA A 63 -14.14 -0.48 -7.17
N PRO A 64 -15.37 -0.80 -6.71
CA PRO A 64 -15.79 -2.18 -6.49
C PRO A 64 -15.72 -3.00 -7.79
N ALA A 65 -15.15 -4.20 -7.72
CA ALA A 65 -14.97 -5.07 -8.88
C ALA A 65 -15.47 -6.49 -8.59
N ARG A 66 -15.96 -7.17 -9.62
CA ARG A 66 -16.33 -8.60 -9.57
C ARG A 66 -15.64 -9.33 -10.70
N PHE A 67 -14.99 -10.44 -10.37
CA PHE A 67 -14.24 -11.22 -11.35
C PHE A 67 -14.12 -12.68 -10.91
N THR A 68 -13.67 -13.53 -11.82
CA THR A 68 -13.44 -14.96 -11.56
C THR A 68 -11.95 -15.27 -11.56
N LEU A 69 -11.47 -15.94 -10.52
CA LEU A 69 -10.08 -16.43 -10.45
C LEU A 69 -10.05 -17.95 -10.42
N ARG A 70 -9.31 -18.54 -11.37
CA ARG A 70 -8.94 -19.95 -11.33
C ARG A 70 -7.76 -20.14 -10.39
N LEU A 71 -8.00 -20.84 -9.28
CA LEU A 71 -7.02 -21.01 -8.21
C LEU A 71 -6.76 -22.49 -7.97
N SER A 72 -5.48 -22.82 -7.73
CA SER A 72 -5.12 -24.12 -7.15
C SER A 72 -5.58 -24.14 -5.70
N LEU A 73 -6.19 -25.24 -5.25
CA LEU A 73 -6.61 -25.40 -3.86
C LEU A 73 -5.43 -25.58 -2.89
N ALA A 74 -4.21 -25.68 -3.42
CA ALA A 74 -2.96 -25.67 -2.65
C ALA A 74 -2.23 -24.31 -2.69
N VAL A 75 -2.86 -23.25 -3.22
CA VAL A 75 -2.23 -21.91 -3.29
C VAL A 75 -1.96 -21.35 -1.88
N SER A 76 -0.82 -20.69 -1.67
CA SER A 76 -0.53 -19.95 -0.44
C SER A 76 -1.30 -18.64 -0.38
N LEU A 77 -1.52 -18.09 0.82
CA LEU A 77 -2.23 -16.80 0.97
C LEU A 77 -1.50 -15.68 0.25
N ARG A 78 -0.17 -15.69 0.33
CA ARG A 78 0.68 -14.78 -0.45
C ARG A 78 0.45 -14.92 -1.96
N GLY A 79 0.51 -16.15 -2.50
CA GLY A 79 0.32 -16.39 -3.93
C GLY A 79 -1.10 -16.03 -4.40
N LEU A 80 -2.10 -16.21 -3.54
CA LEU A 80 -3.48 -15.79 -3.80
C LEU A 80 -3.59 -14.27 -3.90
N ARG A 81 -3.00 -13.53 -2.96
CA ARG A 81 -2.95 -12.07 -2.96
C ARG A 81 -2.23 -11.53 -4.20
N GLU A 82 -1.09 -12.12 -4.57
CA GLU A 82 -0.34 -11.75 -5.78
C GLU A 82 -1.18 -11.94 -7.05
N ARG A 83 -1.96 -13.04 -7.17
CA ARG A 83 -2.88 -13.25 -8.29
C ARG A 83 -4.00 -12.21 -8.35
N ILE A 84 -4.53 -11.80 -7.20
CA ILE A 84 -5.55 -10.74 -7.13
C ILE A 84 -4.95 -9.42 -7.63
N ILE A 85 -3.74 -9.06 -7.21
CA ILE A 85 -3.04 -7.84 -7.66
C ILE A 85 -2.85 -7.87 -9.17
N GLN A 86 -2.34 -8.98 -9.71
CA GLN A 86 -2.16 -9.16 -11.16
C GLN A 86 -3.48 -9.00 -11.92
N HIS A 87 -4.59 -9.49 -11.37
CA HIS A 87 -5.90 -9.39 -12.01
C HIS A 87 -6.49 -7.98 -11.94
N LEU A 88 -6.32 -7.29 -10.82
CA LEU A 88 -6.81 -5.92 -10.65
C LEU A 88 -6.02 -4.91 -11.50
N GLN A 89 -4.78 -5.24 -11.88
CA GLN A 89 -3.86 -4.33 -12.61
C GLN A 89 -3.62 -2.99 -11.89
N VAL A 90 -3.92 -2.94 -10.60
CA VAL A 90 -3.65 -1.80 -9.72
C VAL A 90 -2.39 -2.14 -8.93
N PRO A 91 -1.41 -1.23 -8.82
CA PRO A 91 -0.31 -1.44 -7.91
C PRO A 91 -0.94 -1.50 -6.50
N LEU A 92 -0.84 -2.64 -5.84
CA LEU A 92 -1.38 -2.85 -4.50
C LEU A 92 -0.36 -3.68 -3.72
N TYR A 93 -0.25 -3.45 -2.41
CA TYR A 93 0.62 -4.25 -1.55
C TYR A 93 -0.07 -5.57 -1.23
N VAL A 94 0.69 -6.66 -1.29
CA VAL A 94 0.21 -8.01 -0.97
C VAL A 94 -0.46 -8.05 0.40
N GLU A 95 0.11 -7.36 1.39
CA GLU A 95 -0.40 -7.35 2.76
C GLU A 95 -1.67 -6.52 2.95
N ASN A 96 -1.95 -5.61 2.02
CA ASN A 96 -3.15 -4.78 2.06
C ASN A 96 -4.38 -5.51 1.54
N ILE A 97 -4.25 -6.76 1.11
CA ILE A 97 -5.37 -7.53 0.61
C ILE A 97 -5.81 -8.50 1.70
N ALA A 98 -6.93 -8.17 2.33
CA ALA A 98 -7.64 -9.08 3.22
C ALA A 98 -8.61 -9.91 2.40
N ILE A 99 -8.53 -11.24 2.55
CA ILE A 99 -9.37 -12.17 1.80
C ILE A 99 -10.23 -12.92 2.79
N MET A 100 -11.53 -12.86 2.56
CA MET A 100 -12.52 -13.50 3.37
C MET A 100 -13.30 -14.54 2.57
N GLN A 101 -13.62 -15.65 3.23
CA GLN A 101 -14.53 -16.66 2.71
C GLN A 101 -15.74 -16.76 3.66
N PRO A 102 -16.95 -16.36 3.22
CA PRO A 102 -18.16 -16.44 4.04
C PRO A 102 -18.48 -17.88 4.47
N SER A 103 -18.20 -18.21 5.72
CA SER A 103 -18.56 -19.48 6.35
C SER A 103 -19.75 -19.29 7.31
N VAL A 104 -20.49 -20.37 7.56
CA VAL A 104 -21.63 -20.35 8.52
C VAL A 104 -21.14 -20.33 9.98
N SER A 105 -19.87 -20.63 10.22
CA SER A 105 -19.27 -20.85 11.55
C SER A 105 -18.48 -19.65 12.10
N GLY A 106 -18.56 -18.47 11.47
CA GLY A 106 -18.02 -17.21 12.00
C GLY A 106 -16.53 -16.96 11.80
N LYS A 107 -15.74 -17.94 11.32
CA LYS A 107 -14.36 -17.69 10.86
C LYS A 107 -14.39 -17.35 9.37
N HIS A 108 -14.26 -16.06 9.08
CA HIS A 108 -14.36 -15.53 7.72
C HIS A 108 -13.00 -15.24 7.07
N ILE A 109 -11.92 -15.13 7.83
CA ILE A 109 -10.60 -14.77 7.30
C ILE A 109 -9.86 -16.02 6.85
N LEU A 110 -9.35 -16.01 5.62
CA LEU A 110 -8.47 -17.06 5.11
C LEU A 110 -7.12 -16.98 5.81
N VAL A 111 -6.63 -18.11 6.27
CA VAL A 111 -5.33 -18.27 6.92
C VAL A 111 -4.53 -19.36 6.21
N ASP A 112 -3.21 -19.23 6.22
CA ASP A 112 -2.34 -20.33 5.82
C ASP A 112 -2.37 -21.44 6.89
N THR A 113 -2.23 -22.68 6.44
CA THR A 113 -2.05 -23.85 7.31
C THR A 113 -0.72 -23.74 8.04
N SER A 114 -0.68 -24.05 9.34
CA SER A 114 0.52 -24.00 10.18
C SER A 114 1.54 -25.11 9.90
N SER A 115 1.36 -25.87 8.83
CA SER A 115 2.23 -26.96 8.39
C SER A 115 3.19 -26.47 7.30
N ASP A 116 4.33 -27.15 7.13
CA ASP A 116 5.44 -26.81 6.22
C ASP A 116 5.06 -26.39 4.78
N ASP A 117 3.84 -26.69 4.29
CA ASP A 117 3.38 -26.38 2.93
C ASP A 117 2.65 -25.02 2.78
N SER A 118 2.50 -24.20 3.84
CA SER A 118 1.98 -22.81 3.81
C SER A 118 0.83 -22.56 2.81
N SER A 119 -0.13 -23.48 2.74
CA SER A 119 -1.24 -23.42 1.80
C SER A 119 -2.48 -22.80 2.44
N CYS A 120 -3.25 -22.04 1.68
CA CYS A 120 -4.52 -21.45 2.11
C CYS A 120 -5.48 -22.54 2.58
N LEU A 121 -6.01 -22.40 3.79
CA LEU A 121 -7.09 -23.25 4.25
C LEU A 121 -8.43 -22.75 3.72
N PHE A 122 -8.84 -23.23 2.55
CA PHE A 122 -10.22 -23.05 2.08
C PHE A 122 -11.18 -23.86 2.96
N THR A 123 -12.28 -23.23 3.37
CA THR A 123 -13.33 -23.89 4.16
C THR A 123 -14.52 -24.32 3.30
N SER A 124 -14.62 -23.78 2.09
CA SER A 124 -15.67 -24.10 1.12
C SER A 124 -15.26 -23.73 -0.31
N LEU A 125 -16.14 -23.99 -1.29
CA LEU A 125 -16.02 -23.49 -2.68
C LEU A 125 -16.85 -22.22 -2.91
N ARG A 126 -17.23 -21.52 -1.83
CA ARG A 126 -18.03 -20.30 -1.92
C ARG A 126 -17.22 -19.11 -2.45
N PRO A 127 -17.90 -18.07 -2.97
CA PRO A 127 -17.25 -16.84 -3.41
C PRO A 127 -16.32 -16.24 -2.35
N LEU A 128 -15.26 -15.59 -2.83
CA LEU A 128 -14.30 -14.87 -2.01
C LEU A 128 -14.70 -13.38 -1.95
N LEU A 129 -14.62 -12.82 -0.75
CA LEU A 129 -14.73 -11.38 -0.52
C LEU A 129 -13.32 -10.84 -0.33
N ILE A 130 -12.94 -9.87 -1.14
CA ILE A 130 -11.61 -9.26 -1.13
C ILE A 130 -11.80 -7.84 -0.63
N VAL A 131 -11.07 -7.45 0.41
CA VAL A 131 -11.04 -6.08 0.90
C VAL A 131 -9.65 -5.53 0.66
N VAL A 132 -9.56 -4.48 -0.15
CA VAL A 132 -8.33 -3.72 -0.32
C VAL A 132 -8.27 -2.72 0.82
N LEU A 133 -7.33 -2.95 1.74
CA LEU A 133 -7.06 -2.09 2.86
C LEU A 133 -6.27 -0.86 2.40
N PRO A 134 -6.56 0.31 2.99
CA PRO A 134 -5.85 1.53 2.68
C PRO A 134 -4.35 1.43 3.03
N HIS A 135 -3.52 2.19 2.33
CA HIS A 135 -2.07 2.32 2.57
C HIS A 135 -1.77 3.26 3.73
N LEU A 136 -2.55 4.34 3.84
CA LEU A 136 -2.35 5.37 4.86
C LEU A 136 -3.66 5.69 5.57
N LYS A 137 -3.53 5.95 6.88
CA LYS A 137 -4.55 6.49 7.75
C LYS A 137 -4.24 7.96 7.99
N LEU A 138 -5.11 8.82 7.49
CA LEU A 138 -5.12 10.25 7.80
C LEU A 138 -6.32 10.56 8.71
N ASN A 139 -6.17 11.53 9.60
CA ASN A 139 -7.29 12.04 10.41
C ASN A 139 -7.65 13.45 9.91
N LYS A 140 -8.84 13.95 10.25
CA LYS A 140 -9.23 15.37 10.09
C LYS A 140 -8.19 16.36 10.64
N LEU A 141 -7.39 15.94 11.64
CA LEU A 141 -6.29 16.73 12.20
C LEU A 141 -5.02 16.75 11.34
N SER A 142 -4.92 15.87 10.34
CA SER A 142 -3.85 15.86 9.33
C SER A 142 -4.06 16.94 8.25
N SER A 143 -4.74 18.04 8.55
CA SER A 143 -5.08 19.12 7.60
C SER A 143 -3.87 19.80 6.97
N LEU A 144 -2.67 19.53 7.49
CA LEU A 144 -1.39 20.02 6.97
C LEU A 144 -0.86 19.17 5.80
N LEU A 145 -1.43 17.97 5.56
CA LEU A 145 -1.03 17.07 4.50
C LEU A 145 -2.11 16.99 3.41
N HIS A 146 -1.69 17.23 2.18
CA HIS A 146 -2.46 16.97 0.97
C HIS A 146 -1.98 15.67 0.34
N VAL A 147 -2.90 14.80 -0.10
CA VAL A 147 -2.55 13.56 -0.78
C VAL A 147 -3.15 13.55 -2.16
N GLU A 148 -2.28 13.28 -3.12
CA GLU A 148 -2.61 13.14 -4.52
C GLU A 148 -2.28 11.71 -4.95
N ALA A 149 -3.23 11.05 -5.60
CA ALA A 149 -2.97 9.78 -6.26
C ALA A 149 -2.19 10.07 -7.54
N CYS A 150 -0.97 9.53 -7.67
CA CYS A 150 -0.25 9.61 -8.94
C CYS A 150 -1.00 8.74 -9.96
N ALA A 151 -1.78 9.40 -10.83
CA ALA A 151 -2.17 8.80 -12.08
C ALA A 151 -0.89 8.35 -12.79
N THR A 152 -0.84 7.09 -13.23
CA THR A 152 0.18 6.60 -14.15
C THR A 152 0.40 7.63 -15.25
N GLU A 153 1.62 8.15 -15.38
CA GLU A 153 1.93 9.11 -16.42
C GLU A 153 1.50 8.53 -17.77
N PRO A 154 0.75 9.29 -18.59
CA PRO A 154 0.49 8.86 -19.95
C PRO A 154 1.84 8.77 -20.65
N THR A 155 2.20 7.56 -21.07
CA THR A 155 3.30 7.29 -22.01
C THR A 155 3.25 8.33 -23.11
N GLY A 156 4.19 9.26 -23.07
CA GLY A 156 4.25 10.39 -23.98
C GLY A 156 4.49 9.94 -25.42
N ASP A 157 3.62 10.37 -26.32
CA ASP A 157 3.99 10.52 -27.71
C ASP A 157 5.00 11.67 -27.83
N PRO A 158 6.08 11.52 -28.62
CA PRO A 158 7.10 12.56 -28.75
C PRO A 158 6.53 13.79 -29.47
N PRO A 159 6.96 15.01 -29.11
CA PRO A 159 6.56 16.22 -29.82
C PRO A 159 7.15 16.20 -31.23
N LYS A 160 6.28 16.23 -32.24
CA LYS A 160 6.69 16.43 -33.64
C LYS A 160 7.22 17.84 -33.80
N GLU A 161 8.53 17.93 -34.02
CA GLU A 161 9.20 19.08 -34.60
C GLU A 161 8.54 19.49 -35.93
N LYS A 162 8.29 20.80 -36.08
CA LYS A 162 8.24 21.48 -37.37
C LYS A 162 8.92 22.84 -37.22
N SER A 163 10.22 22.87 -37.52
CA SER A 163 10.82 24.01 -38.24
C SER A 163 10.41 23.88 -39.72
N THR A 164 10.41 24.87 -40.61
CA THR A 164 11.26 26.05 -40.85
C THR A 164 10.50 26.90 -41.91
N ASP A 165 10.43 28.24 -41.86
CA ASP A 165 11.14 29.22 -42.73
C ASP A 165 10.09 30.27 -43.15
N ALA A 166 10.35 31.53 -43.54
CA ALA A 166 11.43 32.49 -43.38
C ALA A 166 10.89 33.85 -43.90
N ALA A 167 11.40 34.94 -43.31
CA ALA A 167 11.66 36.28 -43.87
C ALA A 167 10.55 37.26 -44.40
N SER A 168 10.70 38.49 -43.88
CA SER A 168 10.54 39.81 -44.54
C SER A 168 9.12 40.32 -44.80
N THR A 169 8.67 41.53 -44.41
CA THR A 169 9.20 42.86 -44.81
C THR A 169 8.41 43.99 -44.12
N GLY A 170 9.09 45.08 -43.68
CA GLY A 170 8.62 46.50 -43.60
C GLY A 170 7.44 46.86 -42.68
N ALA A 171 7.28 48.05 -42.10
CA ALA A 171 8.03 49.32 -42.07
C ALA A 171 7.50 50.14 -40.86
N GLU A 172 8.28 51.13 -40.41
CA GLU A 172 7.93 52.15 -39.41
C GLU A 172 6.62 52.91 -39.72
N ILE A 173 5.97 53.48 -38.68
CA ILE A 173 5.62 54.91 -38.51
C ILE A 173 4.72 55.07 -37.26
N MET A 174 5.18 55.83 -36.27
CA MET A 174 4.35 56.61 -35.31
C MET A 174 4.19 58.05 -35.86
N PRO A 175 3.38 59.00 -35.32
CA PRO A 175 2.57 59.02 -34.08
C PRO A 175 1.15 59.66 -34.24
N SER A 176 0.37 59.76 -33.15
CA SER A 176 -0.38 60.96 -32.66
C SER A 176 -1.72 60.65 -31.96
N THR A 177 -2.01 61.47 -30.93
CA THR A 177 -3.04 61.35 -29.87
C THR A 177 -4.17 62.40 -30.09
N PRO A 178 -5.14 62.59 -29.14
CA PRO A 178 -6.53 62.08 -28.97
C PRO A 178 -7.59 63.17 -29.39
N PRO A 179 -8.80 63.38 -28.80
CA PRO A 179 -9.69 62.58 -27.91
C PRO A 179 -11.17 62.53 -28.39
N ARG A 180 -12.04 61.76 -27.70
CA ARG A 180 -13.37 62.21 -27.26
C ARG A 180 -14.10 61.20 -26.38
N ASP A 181 -14.65 61.73 -25.30
CA ASP A 181 -15.56 61.15 -24.32
C ASP A 181 -16.87 60.65 -24.96
N ASP A 182 -17.45 59.58 -24.40
CA ASP A 182 -18.83 59.63 -23.93
C ASP A 182 -19.21 58.39 -23.08
N ASP A 183 -19.99 58.70 -22.06
CA ASP A 183 -20.39 57.90 -20.91
C ASP A 183 -21.37 56.74 -21.21
N SER A 184 -21.32 55.72 -20.32
CA SER A 184 -22.47 55.05 -19.65
C SER A 184 -22.50 53.51 -19.69
N PRO A 185 -23.07 52.86 -18.64
CA PRO A 185 -22.57 51.62 -18.07
C PRO A 185 -23.36 50.38 -18.55
N SER A 186 -22.69 49.23 -18.65
CA SER A 186 -23.37 47.94 -18.80
C SER A 186 -22.95 46.95 -17.72
N SER A 187 -23.99 46.33 -17.17
CA SER A 187 -24.14 45.47 -16.00
C SER A 187 -23.29 44.18 -15.97
N PRO A 188 -22.96 43.65 -14.78
CA PRO A 188 -22.31 42.34 -14.63
C PRO A 188 -23.31 41.18 -14.82
N PRO A 189 -22.87 40.01 -15.32
CA PRO A 189 -23.72 38.84 -15.50
C PRO A 189 -24.06 38.15 -14.15
N PRO A 190 -25.18 37.41 -14.08
CA PRO A 190 -25.75 36.94 -12.82
C PRO A 190 -25.03 35.71 -12.25
N LEU A 191 -24.90 35.70 -10.93
CA LEU A 191 -24.54 34.54 -10.10
C LEU A 191 -25.71 33.57 -10.05
N ASP A 192 -25.49 32.35 -10.53
CA ASP A 192 -26.48 31.27 -10.42
C ASP A 192 -26.35 30.59 -9.03
N PHE A 193 -27.41 30.70 -8.25
CA PHE A 193 -27.60 30.05 -6.97
C PHE A 193 -28.20 28.67 -7.21
N GLN A 194 -27.42 27.60 -7.02
CA GLN A 194 -27.99 26.29 -6.73
C GLN A 194 -27.51 25.75 -5.38
N ALA A 195 -28.44 25.88 -4.43
CA ALA A 195 -28.80 24.94 -3.37
C ALA A 195 -27.66 24.33 -2.53
N VAL A 196 -27.34 25.06 -1.47
CA VAL A 196 -26.78 24.53 -0.22
C VAL A 196 -27.76 23.51 0.37
N HIS A 197 -27.45 22.22 0.27
CA HIS A 197 -28.00 21.22 1.20
C HIS A 197 -27.04 21.08 2.37
N ALA A 198 -27.30 21.87 3.41
CA ALA A 198 -26.66 21.74 4.70
C ALA A 198 -27.29 20.59 5.51
N ALA A 199 -26.39 19.76 6.04
CA ALA A 199 -26.43 19.10 7.34
C ALA A 199 -27.41 17.95 7.60
N PHE A 200 -26.84 16.75 7.85
CA PHE A 200 -26.97 16.07 9.14
C PHE A 200 -25.65 15.34 9.44
N ALA A 201 -24.88 15.85 10.40
CA ALA A 201 -23.64 15.24 10.87
C ALA A 201 -23.90 14.50 12.21
N PRO A 202 -23.44 13.26 12.38
CA PRO A 202 -23.07 12.75 13.69
C PRO A 202 -21.61 13.10 14.00
N PRO A 203 -21.23 13.34 15.27
CA PRO A 203 -19.84 13.61 15.65
C PRO A 203 -19.09 12.28 15.69
N THR A 204 -18.42 11.92 14.60
CA THR A 204 -17.46 10.81 14.63
C THR A 204 -16.24 11.21 13.82
N ALA A 205 -15.07 11.08 14.44
CA ALA A 205 -13.77 11.41 13.87
C ALA A 205 -13.61 10.75 12.48
N THR A 206 -13.73 11.55 11.42
CA THR A 206 -13.63 11.06 10.05
C THR A 206 -12.16 10.83 9.74
N THR A 207 -11.78 9.56 9.71
CA THR A 207 -10.47 9.11 9.25
C THR A 207 -10.54 8.94 7.74
N THR A 208 -9.61 9.53 6.99
CA THR A 208 -9.49 9.36 5.54
C THR A 208 -8.50 8.25 5.25
N TYR A 209 -8.89 7.36 4.35
CA TYR A 209 -8.18 6.14 4.00
C TYR A 209 -7.75 6.22 2.53
N ILE A 210 -6.46 6.03 2.26
CA ILE A 210 -5.89 6.17 0.91
C ILE A 210 -5.64 4.79 0.31
N MET A 211 -6.18 4.52 -0.88
CA MET A 211 -6.24 3.16 -1.46
C MET A 211 -5.31 2.93 -2.66
N ASP A 212 -4.52 3.95 -3.07
CA ASP A 212 -3.70 3.90 -4.30
C ASP A 212 -2.20 3.74 -3.97
N ALA A 213 -1.49 2.82 -4.65
CA ALA A 213 -0.13 2.46 -4.24
C ALA A 213 0.97 3.42 -4.70
N LEU A 214 0.64 4.47 -5.44
CA LEU A 214 1.53 5.60 -5.70
C LEU A 214 0.87 6.88 -5.17
N SER A 215 0.77 6.96 -3.85
CA SER A 215 0.23 8.15 -3.19
C SER A 215 1.36 9.13 -2.91
N SER A 216 1.29 10.30 -3.52
CA SER A 216 2.15 11.43 -3.22
C SER A 216 1.56 12.24 -2.07
N ILE A 217 2.35 12.48 -1.03
CA ILE A 217 1.97 13.25 0.15
C ILE A 217 2.73 14.56 0.11
N THR A 218 2.02 15.68 0.12
CA THR A 218 2.58 17.03 0.13
C THR A 218 2.18 17.75 1.41
N GLN A 219 3.14 18.37 2.10
CA GLN A 219 2.80 19.28 3.19
C GLN A 219 2.37 20.64 2.63
N VAL A 220 1.15 21.07 2.96
CA VAL A 220 0.53 22.29 2.41
C VAL A 220 0.45 23.45 3.40
N ALA A 221 0.69 23.20 4.69
CA ALA A 221 0.62 24.24 5.72
C ALA A 221 1.69 24.05 6.80
N ARG A 222 2.06 25.16 7.46
CA ARG A 222 3.10 25.19 8.51
C ARG A 222 2.67 24.36 9.72
N GLY A 223 3.63 23.71 10.37
CA GLY A 223 3.41 22.82 11.51
C GLY A 223 3.99 21.44 11.26
N CYS A 224 3.67 20.46 12.11
CA CYS A 224 4.06 19.06 11.90
C CYS A 224 2.85 18.25 11.45
N GLY A 225 2.86 17.78 10.21
CA GLY A 225 1.85 16.89 9.67
C GLY A 225 2.36 15.45 9.68
N CYS A 226 1.59 14.52 10.24
CA CYS A 226 1.95 13.10 10.27
C CYS A 226 0.92 12.24 9.53
N ALA A 227 1.41 11.14 8.96
CA ALA A 227 0.62 10.07 8.36
C ALA A 227 1.10 8.72 8.91
N LEU A 228 0.16 7.81 9.18
CA LEU A 228 0.46 6.45 9.62
C LEU A 228 0.03 5.44 8.56
N GLY A 229 0.69 4.29 8.49
CA GLY A 229 0.25 3.15 7.69
C GLY A 229 -1.13 2.66 8.15
N ALA A 230 -2.02 2.31 7.20
CA ALA A 230 -3.45 2.28 7.52
C ALA A 230 -3.91 1.11 8.40
N GLU A 231 -3.40 -0.11 8.22
CA GLU A 231 -3.60 -1.18 9.19
C GLU A 231 -2.70 -2.41 8.93
N SER A 232 -1.70 -2.56 9.79
CA SER A 232 -1.04 -3.81 10.17
C SER A 232 -0.12 -3.44 11.32
N PHE A 233 -0.40 -3.89 12.54
CA PHE A 233 0.62 -3.81 13.58
C PHE A 233 1.81 -4.60 13.08
N LEU A 234 2.99 -3.99 13.08
CA LEU A 234 4.24 -4.64 12.74
C LEU A 234 4.60 -5.61 13.89
N ALA A 235 3.84 -6.69 14.00
CA ALA A 235 3.83 -7.57 15.16
C ALA A 235 4.76 -8.78 15.03
N SER A 236 5.13 -9.14 13.80
CA SER A 236 5.96 -10.31 13.50
C SER A 236 6.60 -10.21 12.12
N GLY A 237 7.76 -10.85 11.97
CA GLY A 237 8.49 -10.92 10.71
C GLY A 237 9.21 -9.61 10.33
N ARG A 238 9.73 -9.61 9.10
CA ARG A 238 10.39 -8.45 8.50
C ARG A 238 9.42 -7.71 7.59
N LYS A 239 9.33 -6.40 7.78
CA LYS A 239 8.48 -5.51 6.98
C LYS A 239 9.35 -4.41 6.40
N TYR A 240 9.26 -4.24 5.08
CA TYR A 240 10.03 -3.28 4.32
C TYR A 240 9.10 -2.40 3.50
N TRP A 241 9.35 -1.10 3.53
CA TRP A 241 8.64 -0.11 2.70
C TRP A 241 9.62 0.96 2.25
N GLU A 242 9.32 1.57 1.10
CA GLU A 242 10.14 2.60 0.50
C GLU A 242 9.35 3.88 0.30
N ILE A 243 10.04 5.01 0.38
CA ILE A 243 9.53 6.29 -0.09
C ILE A 243 10.51 6.91 -1.08
N ARG A 244 10.00 7.67 -2.03
CA ARG A 244 10.79 8.53 -2.91
C ARG A 244 10.61 9.98 -2.50
N ILE A 245 11.70 10.72 -2.38
CA ILE A 245 11.66 12.16 -2.10
C ILE A 245 11.36 12.88 -3.41
N ASP A 246 10.20 13.53 -3.51
CA ASP A 246 9.74 14.23 -4.73
C ASP A 246 10.18 15.68 -4.76
N ALA A 247 10.05 16.36 -3.62
CA ALA A 247 10.39 17.77 -3.49
C ALA A 247 10.75 18.07 -2.04
N THR A 248 11.74 18.93 -1.87
CA THR A 248 12.08 19.52 -0.58
C THR A 248 11.84 21.02 -0.68
N ALA A 249 11.27 21.59 0.39
CA ALA A 249 10.91 23.01 0.45
C ALA A 249 12.11 23.93 0.70
N ALA A 250 13.25 23.35 1.05
CA ALA A 250 14.37 24.05 1.65
C ALA A 250 15.61 23.81 0.80
N PRO A 251 16.46 24.84 0.57
CA PRO A 251 17.72 24.66 -0.15
C PRO A 251 18.57 23.59 0.55
N PRO A 252 19.42 22.85 -0.19
CA PRO A 252 20.23 21.74 0.34
C PRO A 252 21.19 22.13 1.47
N SER A 253 21.31 23.42 1.78
CA SER A 253 22.12 23.98 2.87
C SER A 253 21.33 24.27 4.16
N SER A 254 20.01 24.03 4.17
CA SER A 254 19.17 24.29 5.35
C SER A 254 18.89 23.00 6.09
N CYS A 255 19.52 22.84 7.23
CA CYS A 255 19.51 21.68 8.14
C CYS A 255 18.14 21.32 8.76
N ASN A 256 17.03 21.74 8.14
CA ASN A 256 15.68 21.65 8.67
C ASN A 256 14.66 21.04 7.70
N SER A 257 14.99 20.47 6.52
CA SER A 257 13.96 19.82 5.68
C SER A 257 13.40 18.57 6.36
N GLY A 258 12.43 18.75 7.26
CA GLY A 258 12.01 17.76 8.23
C GLY A 258 11.01 16.77 7.68
N LEU A 259 11.45 15.97 6.71
CA LEU A 259 10.80 14.72 6.34
C LEU A 259 11.39 13.60 7.20
N LEU A 260 10.55 13.06 8.09
CA LEU A 260 10.90 11.93 8.95
C LEU A 260 10.16 10.68 8.52
N VAL A 261 10.89 9.58 8.41
CA VAL A 261 10.38 8.27 8.00
C VAL A 261 10.72 7.24 9.05
N GLY A 262 9.78 6.39 9.43
CA GLY A 262 10.06 5.34 10.41
C GLY A 262 8.81 4.62 10.86
N VAL A 263 8.76 4.33 12.15
CA VAL A 263 7.64 3.68 12.81
C VAL A 263 7.14 4.51 13.98
N ALA A 264 5.85 4.42 14.24
CA ALA A 264 5.24 5.04 15.41
C ALA A 264 4.18 4.13 16.02
N CYS A 265 3.84 4.39 17.28
CA CYS A 265 2.69 3.78 17.90
C CYS A 265 1.38 4.30 17.26
N SER A 266 0.37 3.43 17.17
CA SER A 266 -0.92 3.74 16.54
C SER A 266 -1.72 4.89 17.18
N ASP A 267 -1.33 5.32 18.37
CA ASP A 267 -1.91 6.41 19.16
C ASP A 267 -1.23 7.77 18.94
N LEU A 268 -0.23 7.85 18.06
CA LEU A 268 0.42 9.11 17.68
C LEU A 268 -0.59 10.15 17.18
N ALA A 269 -0.60 11.32 17.82
CA ALA A 269 -1.37 12.47 17.37
C ALA A 269 -0.80 13.00 16.04
N LEU A 270 -1.62 13.08 15.00
CA LEU A 270 -1.14 13.34 13.64
C LEU A 270 -0.78 14.80 13.35
N ASN A 271 -0.95 15.69 14.31
CA ASN A 271 -0.68 17.13 14.23
C ASN A 271 0.34 17.60 15.28
N THR A 272 1.14 16.69 15.83
CA THR A 272 2.16 16.98 16.85
C THR A 272 3.57 16.76 16.32
N THR A 273 4.55 17.34 16.99
CA THR A 273 5.96 17.05 16.74
C THR A 273 6.28 15.60 17.12
N VAL A 274 6.79 14.83 16.16
CA VAL A 274 7.16 13.42 16.41
C VAL A 274 8.42 13.27 17.27
N VAL A 275 9.35 14.20 17.15
CA VAL A 275 10.57 14.23 17.96
C VAL A 275 10.22 14.62 19.39
N GLY A 276 10.73 13.89 20.38
CA GLY A 276 10.44 14.10 21.80
C GLY A 276 9.16 13.41 22.28
N SER A 277 8.37 12.82 21.39
CA SER A 277 7.08 12.20 21.74
C SER A 277 7.22 10.86 22.48
N GLY A 278 8.37 10.18 22.35
CA GLY A 278 8.60 8.85 22.91
C GLY A 278 7.80 7.71 22.24
N ILE A 279 7.05 8.03 21.20
CA ILE A 279 6.16 7.09 20.47
C ILE A 279 6.46 7.04 18.97
N PHE A 280 7.55 7.66 18.53
CA PHE A 280 8.06 7.67 17.17
C PHE A 280 9.55 7.31 17.16
N TRP A 281 9.95 6.48 16.20
CA TRP A 281 11.34 6.13 15.90
C TRP A 281 11.54 6.17 14.40
N GLY A 282 12.40 7.07 13.95
CA GLY A 282 12.58 7.29 12.53
C GLY A 282 13.93 7.88 12.17
N PHE A 283 14.02 8.24 10.90
CA PHE A 283 15.16 8.85 10.27
C PHE A 283 14.69 10.14 9.61
N ASP A 284 15.34 11.25 9.98
CA ASP A 284 15.23 12.52 9.28
C ASP A 284 16.12 12.43 8.03
N VAL A 285 15.46 12.29 6.89
CA VAL A 285 16.13 11.97 5.63
C VAL A 285 17.05 13.09 5.18
N HIS A 286 16.76 14.34 5.55
CA HIS A 286 17.57 15.46 5.10
C HIS A 286 18.74 15.75 6.02
N SER A 287 18.58 15.60 7.34
CA SER A 287 19.68 15.87 8.27
C SER A 287 20.59 14.66 8.53
N GLY A 288 20.24 13.49 8.01
CA GLY A 288 21.00 12.25 8.26
C GLY A 288 20.91 11.80 9.72
N LYS A 289 19.93 12.29 10.49
CA LYS A 289 19.79 12.01 11.92
C LYS A 289 18.70 10.98 12.17
N LYS A 290 18.93 10.09 13.13
CA LYS A 290 17.84 9.28 13.69
C LYS A 290 17.08 10.12 14.71
N ALA A 291 15.77 9.98 14.70
CA ALA A 291 14.83 10.78 15.46
C ALA A 291 14.00 9.88 16.38
N SER A 292 14.04 10.17 17.69
CA SER A 292 13.13 9.58 18.67
C SER A 292 12.80 10.59 19.76
N LEU A 293 13.38 10.46 20.96
CA LEU A 293 13.34 11.50 22.00
C LEU A 293 14.21 12.72 21.65
N SER A 294 15.31 12.46 20.95
CA SER A 294 16.27 13.45 20.47
C SER A 294 16.59 13.19 18.99
N LEU A 295 17.29 14.14 18.36
CA LEU A 295 17.92 13.96 17.06
C LEU A 295 19.40 13.61 17.27
N GLU A 296 19.80 12.44 16.79
CA GLU A 296 21.17 11.94 16.92
C GLU A 296 21.78 11.69 15.54
N PRO A 297 23.05 12.05 15.29
CA PRO A 297 23.74 11.68 14.05
C PRO A 297 23.66 10.18 13.79
N PHE A 298 23.34 9.80 12.55
CA PHE A 298 23.17 8.39 12.20
C PHE A 298 23.79 8.03 10.86
N ALA A 299 23.41 8.73 9.79
CA ALA A 299 23.79 8.41 8.43
C ALA A 299 24.02 9.68 7.59
N GLU A 300 24.35 9.48 6.32
CA GLU A 300 24.40 10.54 5.32
C GLU A 300 23.02 11.12 5.01
N GLU A 301 23.02 12.37 4.54
CA GLU A 301 21.83 13.10 4.11
C GLU A 301 21.31 12.53 2.77
N CYS A 302 20.00 12.56 2.58
CA CYS A 302 19.30 12.17 1.36
C CYS A 302 18.73 13.40 0.66
N ASP A 303 18.69 13.34 -0.68
CA ASP A 303 18.27 14.42 -1.55
C ASP A 303 17.03 14.08 -2.37
N VAL A 304 16.47 15.09 -3.04
CA VAL A 304 15.37 14.91 -3.99
C VAL A 304 15.75 13.87 -5.05
N GLY A 305 14.84 12.93 -5.30
CA GLY A 305 15.05 11.79 -6.19
C GLY A 305 15.52 10.52 -5.48
N ASP A 306 16.07 10.62 -4.27
CA ASP A 306 16.49 9.44 -3.52
C ASP A 306 15.31 8.60 -3.04
N ILE A 307 15.54 7.30 -3.00
CA ILE A 307 14.64 6.30 -2.44
C ILE A 307 15.14 5.93 -1.04
N VAL A 308 14.32 6.20 -0.04
CA VAL A 308 14.60 5.84 1.36
C VAL A 308 13.79 4.61 1.72
N GLY A 309 14.50 3.50 1.96
CA GLY A 309 13.93 2.25 2.43
C GLY A 309 13.95 2.15 3.95
N THR A 310 12.87 1.64 4.52
CA THR A 310 12.77 1.36 5.96
C THR A 310 12.47 -0.11 6.17
N LEU A 311 13.35 -0.80 6.90
CA LEU A 311 13.20 -2.18 7.30
C LEU A 311 12.96 -2.27 8.80
N TYR A 312 11.81 -2.79 9.18
CA TYR A 312 11.53 -3.16 10.56
C TYR A 312 11.49 -4.69 10.69
N ASP A 313 12.42 -5.23 11.47
CA ASP A 313 12.47 -6.64 11.87
C ASP A 313 11.81 -6.75 13.25
N ALA A 314 10.55 -7.19 13.27
CA ALA A 314 9.77 -7.31 14.50
C ALA A 314 10.29 -8.44 15.40
N ASP A 315 10.90 -9.47 14.82
CA ASP A 315 11.40 -10.63 15.56
C ASP A 315 12.66 -10.28 16.34
N ARG A 316 13.52 -9.41 15.77
CA ARG A 316 14.74 -8.91 16.42
C ARG A 316 14.57 -7.53 17.07
N GLY A 317 13.44 -6.86 16.85
CA GLY A 317 13.19 -5.49 17.29
C GLY A 317 14.19 -4.48 16.70
N LEU A 318 14.52 -4.62 15.41
CA LEU A 318 15.50 -3.78 14.72
C LEU A 318 14.82 -2.87 13.71
N LEU A 319 15.19 -1.58 13.71
CA LEU A 319 14.82 -0.63 12.67
C LEU A 319 16.08 -0.20 11.92
N SER A 320 16.09 -0.47 10.61
CA SER A 320 17.21 -0.17 9.71
C SER A 320 16.74 0.63 8.51
N PHE A 321 17.64 1.45 7.97
CA PHE A 321 17.34 2.33 6.84
C PHE A 321 18.25 2.04 5.66
N TYR A 322 17.75 2.37 4.46
CA TYR A 322 18.41 2.19 3.18
C TYR A 322 18.29 3.46 2.36
N ARG A 323 19.29 3.77 1.56
CA ARG A 323 19.26 4.82 0.54
C ARG A 323 19.57 4.20 -0.81
N ASN A 324 18.65 4.31 -1.77
CA ASN A 324 18.80 3.74 -3.11
C ASN A 324 19.24 2.26 -3.09
N GLY A 325 18.66 1.49 -2.17
CA GLY A 325 19.00 0.07 -1.95
C GLY A 325 20.28 -0.21 -1.16
N ARG A 326 21.10 0.80 -0.85
CA ARG A 326 22.29 0.65 0.00
C ARG A 326 21.93 0.72 1.48
N PRO A 327 22.38 -0.22 2.33
CA PRO A 327 22.11 -0.15 3.76
C PRO A 327 22.85 1.03 4.42
N LEU A 328 22.11 1.84 5.19
CA LEU A 328 22.66 2.89 6.06
C LEU A 328 22.98 2.34 7.46
N GLY A 329 22.50 1.13 7.77
CA GLY A 329 22.71 0.44 9.05
C GLY A 329 21.47 0.41 9.93
N THR A 330 21.64 -0.12 11.13
CA THR A 330 20.57 -0.23 12.14
C THR A 330 20.54 1.00 13.05
N ALA A 331 19.45 1.76 13.00
CA ALA A 331 19.28 2.98 13.79
C ALA A 331 18.78 2.70 15.21
N PHE A 332 17.87 1.74 15.36
CA PHE A 332 17.26 1.39 16.64
C PHE A 332 17.27 -0.12 16.87
N ARG A 333 17.45 -0.50 18.14
CA ARG A 333 17.47 -1.88 18.62
C ARG A 333 16.51 -2.02 19.80
N ASN A 334 16.08 -3.25 20.08
CA ASN A 334 15.14 -3.58 21.15
C ASN A 334 13.80 -2.85 21.04
N LEU A 335 13.37 -2.58 19.81
CA LEU A 335 12.11 -1.91 19.53
C LEU A 335 10.97 -2.94 19.50
N PHE A 336 10.38 -3.23 20.65
CA PHE A 336 9.30 -4.22 20.82
C PHE A 336 7.96 -3.58 21.21
N ALA A 337 7.74 -2.34 20.81
CA ALA A 337 6.54 -1.61 21.20
C ALA A 337 5.27 -2.28 20.67
N ARG A 338 4.21 -2.26 21.49
CA ARG A 338 2.91 -2.76 21.08
C ARG A 338 2.33 -1.81 20.06
N ARG A 339 1.89 -2.35 18.92
CA ARG A 339 1.14 -1.62 17.87
C ARG A 339 1.95 -0.57 17.12
N LEU A 340 3.14 -0.95 16.66
CA LEU A 340 3.90 -0.14 15.71
C LEU A 340 3.27 -0.19 14.32
N CYS A 341 3.24 0.96 13.67
CA CYS A 341 2.85 1.13 12.28
C CYS A 341 3.93 1.92 11.55
N PRO A 342 4.07 1.79 10.21
CA PRO A 342 4.83 2.75 9.42
C PRO A 342 4.34 4.17 9.70
N ALA A 343 5.26 5.11 9.77
CA ALA A 343 4.98 6.49 10.11
C ALA A 343 5.82 7.46 9.28
N PHE A 344 5.18 8.54 8.87
CA PHE A 344 5.76 9.60 8.09
C PHE A 344 5.39 10.93 8.74
N ALA A 345 6.35 11.83 8.89
CA ALA A 345 6.10 13.18 9.39
C ALA A 345 6.81 14.20 8.53
N SER A 346 6.18 15.35 8.35
CA SER A 346 6.73 16.48 7.61
C SER A 346 6.57 17.75 8.44
N THR A 347 7.58 18.63 8.44
CA THR A 347 7.54 19.92 9.16
C THR A 347 7.59 21.17 8.26
N HIS A 348 7.90 21.03 6.97
CA HIS A 348 8.01 22.14 6.03
C HIS A 348 7.00 22.09 4.88
N VAL A 349 6.37 23.24 4.61
CA VAL A 349 5.45 23.42 3.47
C VAL A 349 6.17 23.24 2.16
N GLY A 350 5.67 22.39 1.28
CA GLY A 350 6.26 22.08 -0.02
C GLY A 350 7.10 20.80 -0.04
N VAL A 351 7.37 20.19 1.12
CA VAL A 351 7.93 18.83 1.15
C VAL A 351 6.91 17.87 0.55
N ARG A 352 7.39 17.06 -0.40
CA ARG A 352 6.60 16.05 -1.09
C ARG A 352 7.38 14.73 -1.14
N PHE A 353 6.67 13.64 -0.88
CA PHE A 353 7.21 12.29 -1.03
C PHE A 353 6.15 11.32 -1.50
N THR A 354 6.58 10.27 -2.20
CA THR A 354 5.71 9.21 -2.72
C THR A 354 6.03 7.91 -2.01
N VAL A 355 5.02 7.23 -1.48
CA VAL A 355 5.19 5.88 -0.93
C VAL A 355 5.24 4.88 -2.08
N LEU A 356 6.31 4.07 -2.15
CA LEU A 356 6.57 3.17 -3.27
C LEU A 356 6.14 1.71 -2.98
N PRO A 357 5.60 0.98 -3.98
CA PRO A 357 5.09 -0.38 -3.83
C PRO A 357 6.17 -1.47 -3.60
N SER A 358 7.45 -1.12 -3.69
CA SER A 358 8.57 -2.07 -3.59
C SER A 358 8.81 -2.53 -2.14
N THR A 359 8.82 -3.85 -1.94
CA THR A 359 8.76 -4.50 -0.61
C THR A 359 9.84 -5.56 -0.37
N ILE A 360 10.80 -5.71 -1.29
CA ILE A 360 11.90 -6.66 -1.08
C ILE A 360 13.08 -5.87 -0.50
N PRO A 361 13.44 -6.11 0.78
CA PRO A 361 14.63 -5.49 1.33
C PRO A 361 15.84 -5.97 0.52
N PRO A 362 16.77 -5.06 0.15
CA PRO A 362 18.04 -5.45 -0.45
C PRO A 362 18.74 -6.48 0.45
N PRO A 363 19.45 -7.47 -0.13
CA PRO A 363 20.19 -8.43 0.67
C PRO A 363 21.16 -7.66 1.57
N SER A 364 21.04 -7.86 2.88
CA SER A 364 21.99 -7.30 3.83
C SER A 364 23.33 -7.96 3.58
N GLU A 365 24.32 -7.21 3.08
CA GLU A 365 25.72 -7.60 3.21
C GLU A 365 26.03 -7.61 4.72
N GLU A 366 25.95 -8.79 5.34
CA GLU A 366 26.56 -8.95 6.66
C GLU A 366 28.07 -8.73 6.50
N PRO A 367 28.69 -7.92 7.36
CA PRO A 367 30.14 -7.83 7.37
C PRO A 367 30.67 -9.24 7.69
N LYS A 368 31.51 -9.78 6.80
CA LYS A 368 32.35 -10.93 7.12
C LYS A 368 33.23 -10.52 8.29
N GLU A 369 32.96 -11.07 9.47
CA GLU A 369 33.89 -11.06 10.60
C GLU A 369 35.20 -11.76 10.26
#